data_AF-A0A9W4T0R0-F1
#
_entry.id   AF-A0A9W4T0R0-F1
#
_cell.length_a   1.000
_cell.length_b   1.000
_cell.length_c   1.000
_cell.angle_alpha   90.00
_cell.angle_beta   90.00
_cell.angle_gamma   90.00
#
_symmetry.space_group_name_H-M   'P 1'
#
loop_
_entity.id
_entity.type
_entity.pdbx_description
1 polymer ?
#
loop_
_entity_poly.entity_id
_entity_poly.type
_entity_poly.pdbx_seq_one_letter_code
_entity_poly.pdbx_strand_id
1 'polypeptide(L)'
;MISDSFFSHLPTIVENNNWLEFAYPIPLTERQKLYIRSSYKVIAKNALSKASTNRRKYSIISGTPGIGKSMFLFYIFWQLVKEGKRVLFVTREPAIYFDGNSTFDYPQYPLSSNRQFWTPDLWCLVDSKDPTNIPGFPVDACSVILSTTPRSDFISGFSKLVPAPPVFYMPLWTREELEVVAPLYSNVANIWMNRFELLGGVPRLVLEQTEQDPTW
;
A
#
# COMPACT_ATOMS: atom_id res chain seq x y z
N MET A 1 -19.66 -2.92 15.63
CA MET A 1 -18.31 -2.57 15.17
C MET A 1 -18.45 -1.31 14.33
N ILE A 2 -17.82 -0.22 14.75
CA ILE A 2 -17.87 1.07 14.04
C ILE A 2 -16.83 0.99 12.93
N SER A 3 -17.23 1.24 11.68
CA SER A 3 -16.27 1.38 10.59
C SER A 3 -15.47 2.65 10.83
N ASP A 4 -14.14 2.57 10.79
CA ASP A 4 -13.29 3.76 10.75
C ASP A 4 -13.80 4.72 9.65
N SER A 5 -14.07 5.97 10.06
CA SER A 5 -14.66 7.01 9.22
C SER A 5 -13.88 7.24 7.93
N PHE A 6 -12.58 7.00 7.90
CA PHE A 6 -11.80 7.10 6.67
C PHE A 6 -12.22 6.03 5.64
N PHE A 7 -12.37 4.78 6.09
CA PHE A 7 -12.50 3.64 5.19
C PHE A 7 -13.92 3.42 4.67
N SER A 8 -14.94 3.89 5.37
CA SER A 8 -16.34 3.82 4.92
C SER A 8 -16.61 4.71 3.70
N HIS A 9 -15.82 5.77 3.49
CA HIS A 9 -15.95 6.67 2.35
C HIS A 9 -15.17 6.24 1.11
N LEU A 10 -14.24 5.28 1.22
CA LEU A 10 -13.41 4.81 0.09
C LEU A 10 -14.19 4.47 -1.19
N PRO A 11 -15.35 3.78 -1.14
CA PRO A 11 -16.11 3.44 -2.35
C PRO A 11 -16.59 4.67 -3.14
N THR A 12 -16.78 5.81 -2.47
CA THR A 12 -17.28 7.05 -3.09
C THR A 12 -16.20 7.84 -3.80
N ILE A 13 -14.93 7.58 -3.50
CA ILE A 13 -13.80 8.31 -4.05
C ILE A 13 -13.61 7.95 -5.52
N VAL A 14 -13.34 8.98 -6.32
CA VAL A 14 -13.07 8.90 -7.75
C VAL A 14 -11.70 9.51 -8.00
N GLU A 15 -10.90 8.85 -8.85
CA GLU A 15 -9.65 9.43 -9.33
C GLU A 15 -9.94 10.64 -10.22
N ASN A 16 -9.28 11.76 -9.94
CA ASN A 16 -9.34 12.96 -10.76
C ASN A 16 -7.92 13.50 -10.98
N ASN A 17 -7.49 13.64 -12.24
CA ASN A 17 -6.16 14.17 -12.60
C ASN A 17 -4.99 13.52 -11.83
N ASN A 18 -4.99 12.18 -11.71
CA ASN A 18 -4.02 11.41 -10.92
C ASN A 18 -4.06 11.66 -9.41
N TRP A 19 -5.16 12.18 -8.86
CA TRP A 19 -5.35 12.35 -7.43
C TRP A 19 -6.53 11.53 -6.92
N LEU A 20 -6.37 10.96 -5.73
CA LEU A 20 -7.47 10.57 -4.87
C LEU A 20 -7.60 11.62 -3.78
N GLU A 21 -8.78 12.20 -3.65
CA GLU A 21 -9.11 13.15 -2.60
C GLU A 21 -10.04 12.49 -1.58
N PHE A 22 -9.66 12.59 -0.31
CA PHE A 22 -10.33 11.92 0.81
C PHE A 22 -10.98 12.98 1.71
N ALA A 23 -12.20 12.72 2.15
CA ALA A 23 -12.88 13.58 3.12
C ALA A 23 -12.13 13.63 4.47
N TYR A 24 -11.46 12.54 4.83
CA TYR A 24 -10.70 12.39 6.06
C TYR A 24 -9.21 12.19 5.76
N PRO A 25 -8.30 12.62 6.66
CA PRO A 25 -6.87 12.38 6.50
C PRO A 25 -6.53 10.90 6.34
N ILE A 26 -5.66 10.59 5.39
CA ILE A 26 -5.15 9.24 5.16
C ILE A 26 -4.30 8.83 6.37
N PRO A 27 -4.61 7.68 7.01
CA PRO A 27 -3.74 7.14 8.05
C PRO A 27 -2.32 6.99 7.51
N LEU A 28 -1.30 7.43 8.28
CA LEU A 28 0.14 7.53 7.95
C LEU A 28 0.64 8.88 7.45
N THR A 29 -0.14 9.64 6.68
CA THR A 29 0.35 10.92 6.11
C THR A 29 -0.35 12.13 6.68
N GLU A 30 -1.51 11.94 7.31
CA GLU A 30 -2.38 13.01 7.78
C GLU A 30 -2.79 13.99 6.66
N ARG A 31 -2.61 13.58 5.39
CA ARG A 31 -3.02 14.34 4.21
C ARG A 31 -4.34 13.80 3.69
N GLN A 32 -5.11 14.68 3.06
CA GLN A 32 -6.38 14.32 2.42
C GLN A 32 -6.24 14.03 0.91
N LYS A 33 -5.00 13.98 0.39
CA LYS A 33 -4.74 13.72 -1.03
C LYS A 33 -3.66 12.66 -1.21
N LEU A 34 -3.89 11.74 -2.14
CA LEU A 34 -2.92 10.74 -2.59
C LEU A 34 -2.65 10.96 -4.07
N TYR A 35 -1.38 11.23 -4.42
CA TYR A 35 -0.95 11.33 -5.81
C TYR A 35 -0.69 9.95 -6.40
N ILE A 36 -1.39 9.62 -7.48
CA ILE A 36 -1.30 8.35 -8.20
C ILE A 36 -0.22 8.46 -9.26
N ARG A 37 0.95 7.91 -8.93
CA ARG A 37 2.09 7.82 -9.84
C ARG A 37 1.78 6.94 -11.04
N SER A 38 2.39 7.22 -12.18
CA SER A 38 2.34 6.32 -13.35
C SER A 38 2.85 4.92 -13.00
N SER A 39 3.89 4.84 -12.17
CA SER A 39 4.43 3.59 -11.64
C SER A 39 3.42 2.82 -10.78
N TYR A 40 2.55 3.49 -10.03
CA TYR A 40 1.48 2.82 -9.27
C TYR A 40 0.52 2.10 -10.21
N LYS A 41 0.08 2.78 -11.28
CA LYS A 41 -0.84 2.20 -12.26
C LYS A 41 -0.24 0.96 -12.93
N VAL A 42 1.03 1.04 -13.35
CA VAL A 42 1.74 -0.08 -14.01
C VAL A 42 1.95 -1.25 -13.05
N ILE A 43 2.44 -0.98 -11.84
CA ILE A 43 2.70 -2.03 -10.84
C ILE A 43 1.38 -2.69 -10.42
N ALA A 44 0.34 -1.91 -10.13
CA ALA A 44 -0.97 -2.43 -9.73
C ALA A 44 -1.59 -3.35 -10.78
N LYS A 45 -1.59 -2.92 -12.05
CA LYS A 45 -2.10 -3.73 -13.17
C LYS A 45 -1.49 -5.13 -13.20
N ASN A 46 -0.18 -5.24 -12.95
CA ASN A 46 0.53 -6.53 -12.99
C ASN A 46 0.44 -7.32 -11.68
N ALA A 47 0.51 -6.64 -10.53
CA ALA A 47 0.42 -7.24 -9.21
C ALA A 47 -0.98 -7.84 -8.95
N LEU A 48 -2.03 -7.19 -9.46
CA LEU A 48 -3.43 -7.64 -9.34
C LEU A 48 -3.85 -8.64 -10.42
N SER A 49 -3.04 -8.84 -11.45
CA SER A 49 -3.38 -9.71 -12.58
C SER A 49 -3.45 -11.18 -12.16
N LYS A 50 -4.65 -11.75 -12.34
CA LYS A 50 -5.01 -13.14 -12.05
C LYS A 50 -5.58 -13.79 -13.30
N ALA A 51 -5.25 -15.07 -13.50
CA ALA A 51 -5.87 -15.88 -14.53
C ALA A 51 -7.37 -16.17 -14.26
N SER A 52 -7.75 -16.33 -12.99
CA SER A 52 -9.14 -16.46 -12.54
C SER A 52 -9.29 -16.12 -11.06
N THR A 53 -10.52 -15.88 -10.60
CA THR A 53 -10.83 -15.57 -9.19
C THR A 53 -10.45 -16.71 -8.24
N ASN A 54 -10.61 -17.97 -8.69
CA ASN A 54 -10.27 -19.19 -7.92
C ASN A 54 -8.77 -19.45 -7.82
N ARG A 55 -7.92 -18.69 -8.52
CA ARG A 55 -6.46 -18.78 -8.40
C ARG A 55 -5.96 -17.69 -7.47
N ARG A 56 -5.15 -18.07 -6.49
CA ARG A 56 -4.44 -17.11 -5.63
C ARG A 56 -3.31 -16.41 -6.41
N LYS A 57 -3.01 -15.18 -6.01
CA LYS A 57 -1.91 -14.38 -6.56
C LYS A 57 -1.03 -13.91 -5.43
N TYR A 58 0.27 -14.06 -5.61
CA TYR A 58 1.27 -13.45 -4.74
C TYR A 58 2.00 -12.36 -5.51
N SER A 59 2.38 -11.28 -4.86
CA SER A 59 3.21 -10.21 -5.42
C SER A 59 3.98 -9.52 -4.30
N ILE A 60 5.23 -9.17 -4.59
CA ILE A 60 6.09 -8.41 -3.68
C ILE A 60 6.31 -7.04 -4.28
N ILE A 61 6.08 -5.99 -3.50
CA ILE A 61 6.38 -4.60 -3.83
C ILE A 61 7.62 -4.21 -3.05
N SER A 62 8.73 -3.97 -3.74
CA SER A 62 10.01 -3.63 -3.13
C SER A 62 10.47 -2.22 -3.54
N GLY A 63 11.34 -1.61 -2.74
CA GLY A 63 11.91 -0.30 -3.03
C GLY A 63 12.43 0.41 -1.79
N THR A 64 13.15 1.51 -2.00
CA THR A 64 13.77 2.30 -0.94
C THR A 64 12.78 2.68 0.16
N PRO A 65 13.16 2.65 1.45
CA PRO A 65 12.35 3.22 2.52
C PRO A 65 11.91 4.65 2.17
N GLY A 66 10.66 5.01 2.47
CA GLY A 66 10.14 6.35 2.17
C GLY A 66 9.72 6.61 0.72
N ILE A 67 9.80 5.62 -0.18
CA ILE A 67 9.44 5.80 -1.60
C ILE A 67 7.93 5.79 -1.91
N GLY A 68 7.11 5.49 -0.90
CA GLY A 68 5.65 5.47 -1.02
C GLY A 68 5.02 4.07 -1.17
N LYS A 69 5.67 3.00 -0.72
CA LYS A 69 5.08 1.64 -0.78
C LYS A 69 3.80 1.50 0.05
N SER A 70 3.76 2.07 1.27
CA SER A 70 2.55 2.05 2.09
C SER A 70 1.39 2.83 1.43
N MET A 71 1.69 3.99 0.81
CA MET A 71 0.70 4.74 0.01
C MET A 71 0.22 3.96 -1.21
N PHE A 72 1.10 3.19 -1.86
CA PHE A 72 0.70 2.27 -2.92
C PHE A 72 -0.27 1.20 -2.42
N LEU A 73 -0.09 0.66 -1.21
CA LEU A 73 -1.06 -0.29 -0.66
C LEU A 73 -2.42 0.37 -0.40
N PHE A 74 -2.48 1.64 0.01
CA PHE A 74 -3.74 2.40 0.08
C PHE A 74 -4.41 2.56 -1.29
N TYR A 75 -3.61 2.86 -2.32
CA TYR A 75 -4.10 2.93 -3.70
C TYR A 75 -4.69 1.58 -4.16
N ILE A 76 -3.99 0.47 -3.90
CA ILE A 76 -4.50 -0.88 -4.19
C ILE A 76 -5.79 -1.17 -3.40
N PHE A 77 -5.82 -0.81 -2.12
CA PHE A 77 -7.00 -1.02 -1.29
C PHE A 77 -8.21 -0.28 -1.87
N TRP A 78 -8.05 0.99 -2.22
CA TRP A 78 -9.10 1.76 -2.89
C TRP A 78 -9.55 1.10 -4.19
N GLN A 79 -8.63 0.66 -5.07
CA GLN A 79 -9.01 -0.02 -6.33
C GLN A 79 -9.84 -1.28 -6.07
N LEU A 80 -9.42 -2.13 -5.13
CA LEU A 80 -10.11 -3.37 -4.80
C LEU A 80 -11.49 -3.12 -4.19
N VAL A 81 -11.61 -2.12 -3.31
CA VAL A 81 -12.88 -1.68 -2.72
C VAL A 81 -13.84 -1.19 -3.80
N LYS A 82 -13.37 -0.39 -4.75
CA LYS A 82 -14.18 0.08 -5.89
C LYS A 82 -14.69 -1.07 -6.77
N GLU A 83 -13.96 -2.17 -6.84
CA GLU A 83 -14.35 -3.38 -7.56
C GLU A 83 -15.21 -4.34 -6.72
N GLY A 84 -15.56 -3.98 -5.47
CA GLY A 84 -16.34 -4.84 -4.57
C GLY A 84 -15.59 -6.11 -4.14
N LYS A 85 -14.26 -6.14 -4.27
CA LYS A 85 -13.44 -7.29 -3.89
C LYS A 85 -13.19 -7.31 -2.40
N ARG A 86 -13.17 -8.49 -1.79
CA ARG A 86 -12.83 -8.66 -0.39
C ARG A 86 -11.36 -8.34 -0.13
N VAL A 87 -11.08 -7.54 0.90
CA VAL A 87 -9.72 -7.11 1.24
C VAL A 87 -9.47 -7.21 2.74
N LEU A 88 -8.33 -7.78 3.12
CA LEU A 88 -7.79 -7.72 4.47
C LEU A 88 -6.51 -6.86 4.46
N PHE A 89 -6.58 -5.67 5.04
CA PHE A 89 -5.51 -4.67 5.08
C PHE A 89 -4.73 -4.80 6.40
N VAL A 90 -3.56 -5.42 6.32
CA VAL A 90 -2.66 -5.79 7.43
C VAL A 90 -1.47 -4.83 7.45
N THR A 91 -1.74 -3.55 7.65
CA THR A 91 -0.72 -2.49 7.74
C THR A 91 -0.72 -1.77 9.09
N ARG A 92 -1.71 -2.06 9.93
CA ARG A 92 -1.89 -1.56 11.29
C ARG A 92 -2.60 -2.61 12.14
N GLU A 93 -2.60 -2.43 13.46
CA GLU A 93 -3.40 -3.24 14.38
C GLU A 93 -4.47 -2.34 15.04
N PRO A 94 -5.76 -2.71 15.04
CA PRO A 94 -6.34 -3.89 14.39
C PRO A 94 -6.27 -3.81 12.85
N ALA A 95 -6.26 -4.97 12.19
CA ALA A 95 -6.33 -5.03 10.73
C ALA A 95 -7.69 -4.51 10.24
N ILE A 96 -7.79 -4.12 8.98
CA ILE A 96 -9.08 -3.68 8.41
C ILE A 96 -9.57 -4.72 7.41
N TYR A 97 -10.84 -5.07 7.51
CA TYR A 97 -11.48 -5.98 6.57
C TYR A 97 -12.60 -5.27 5.80
N PHE A 98 -12.57 -5.37 4.48
CA PHE A 98 -13.66 -5.00 3.60
C PHE A 98 -14.26 -6.27 3.00
N ASP A 99 -15.56 -6.48 3.20
CA ASP A 99 -16.25 -7.71 2.80
C ASP A 99 -16.82 -7.68 1.37
N GLY A 100 -16.59 -6.59 0.63
CA GLY A 100 -17.21 -6.31 -0.66
C GLY A 100 -18.31 -5.26 -0.59
N ASN A 101 -18.77 -4.91 0.61
CA ASN A 101 -19.82 -3.92 0.83
C ASN A 101 -19.49 -2.95 1.99
N SER A 102 -18.96 -3.44 3.10
CA SER A 102 -18.72 -2.69 4.33
C SER A 102 -17.33 -2.94 4.88
N THR A 103 -16.81 -1.95 5.60
CA THR A 103 -15.48 -1.99 6.21
C THR A 103 -15.57 -2.15 7.72
N PHE A 104 -14.72 -3.01 8.28
CA PHE A 104 -14.72 -3.38 9.69
C PHE A 104 -13.29 -3.38 10.24
N ASP A 105 -13.12 -2.90 11.47
CA ASP A 105 -11.93 -3.22 12.24
C ASP A 105 -11.96 -4.71 12.59
N TYR A 106 -10.82 -5.38 12.41
CA TYR A 106 -10.65 -6.81 12.52
C TYR A 106 -9.54 -7.12 13.54
N PRO A 107 -9.86 -7.09 14.85
CA PRO A 107 -8.85 -7.18 15.92
C PRO A 107 -8.23 -8.57 16.08
N GLN A 108 -8.90 -9.61 15.61
CA GLN A 108 -8.39 -10.98 15.62
C GLN A 108 -8.72 -11.64 14.30
N TYR A 109 -7.75 -12.33 13.69
CA TYR A 109 -7.97 -13.06 12.45
C TYR A 109 -8.95 -14.23 12.67
N PRO A 110 -9.76 -14.59 11.66
CA PRO A 110 -10.55 -15.81 11.73
C PRO A 110 -9.64 -17.02 11.87
N LEU A 111 -10.14 -18.08 12.51
CA LEU A 111 -9.45 -19.37 12.53
C LEU A 111 -8.96 -19.73 11.12
N SER A 112 -7.72 -20.21 11.01
CA SER A 112 -7.11 -20.59 9.73
C SER A 112 -7.90 -21.68 8.99
N SER A 113 -8.70 -22.46 9.72
CA SER A 113 -9.61 -23.47 9.19
C SER A 113 -10.91 -22.91 8.58
N ASN A 114 -11.20 -21.61 8.72
CA ASN A 114 -12.40 -20.99 8.16
C ASN A 114 -12.28 -20.83 6.64
N ARG A 115 -12.67 -21.88 5.91
CA ARG A 115 -12.62 -21.95 4.43
C ARG A 115 -13.65 -21.05 3.73
N GLN A 116 -14.62 -20.48 4.45
CA GLN A 116 -15.55 -19.51 3.88
C GLN A 116 -14.93 -18.11 3.86
N PHE A 117 -14.13 -17.79 4.88
CA PHE A 117 -13.41 -16.53 4.92
C PHE A 117 -12.12 -16.59 4.09
N TRP A 118 -11.31 -17.62 4.28
CA TRP A 118 -10.00 -17.76 3.63
C TRP A 118 -10.15 -18.43 2.27
N THR A 119 -10.33 -17.61 1.26
CA THR A 119 -10.56 -18.04 -0.12
C THR A 119 -9.64 -17.31 -1.09
N PRO A 120 -9.36 -17.88 -2.28
CA PRO A 120 -8.44 -17.26 -3.24
C PRO A 120 -8.82 -15.85 -3.67
N ASP A 121 -10.10 -15.48 -3.67
CA ASP A 121 -10.62 -14.15 -4.00
C ASP A 121 -10.32 -13.07 -2.94
N LEU A 122 -10.03 -13.45 -1.70
CA LEU A 122 -9.61 -12.52 -0.65
C LEU A 122 -8.21 -11.97 -0.97
N TRP A 123 -8.10 -10.64 -0.99
CA TRP A 123 -6.82 -9.94 -1.12
C TRP A 123 -6.29 -9.49 0.25
N CYS A 124 -5.16 -10.03 0.66
CA CYS A 124 -4.45 -9.60 1.85
C CYS A 124 -3.33 -8.63 1.46
N LEU A 125 -3.37 -7.43 1.99
CA LEU A 125 -2.38 -6.39 1.75
C LEU A 125 -1.54 -6.25 3.02
N VAL A 126 -0.27 -6.63 2.95
CA VAL A 126 0.62 -6.75 4.12
C VAL A 126 1.77 -5.77 3.97
N ASP A 127 2.07 -5.00 5.02
CA ASP A 127 3.23 -4.09 5.03
C ASP A 127 4.33 -4.60 5.97
N SER A 128 5.54 -4.75 5.43
CA SER A 128 6.80 -4.91 6.15
C SER A 128 6.92 -6.13 7.08
N LYS A 129 6.02 -7.12 6.97
CA LYS A 129 6.04 -8.38 7.74
C LYS A 129 5.89 -9.58 6.81
N ASP A 130 6.69 -10.63 6.99
CA ASP A 130 6.51 -11.89 6.25
C ASP A 130 5.14 -12.49 6.58
N PRO A 131 4.23 -12.62 5.59
CA PRO A 131 2.92 -13.24 5.80
C PRO A 131 3.00 -14.67 6.34
N THR A 132 4.07 -15.42 6.06
CA THR A 132 4.24 -16.80 6.58
C THR A 132 4.53 -16.83 8.07
N ASN A 133 4.97 -15.71 8.64
CA ASN A 133 5.33 -15.60 10.05
C ASN A 133 4.21 -14.94 10.87
N ILE A 134 3.06 -14.63 10.27
CA ILE A 134 1.88 -14.10 10.98
C ILE A 134 1.13 -15.29 11.59
N PRO A 135 1.05 -15.41 12.93
CA PRO A 135 0.36 -16.53 13.57
C PRO A 135 -1.10 -16.61 13.13
N GLY A 136 -1.53 -17.82 12.72
CA GLY A 136 -2.91 -18.08 12.30
C GLY A 136 -3.29 -17.55 10.91
N PHE A 137 -2.37 -16.92 10.16
CA PHE A 137 -2.62 -16.41 8.82
C PHE A 137 -2.39 -17.50 7.75
N PRO A 138 -3.44 -18.01 7.06
CA PRO A 138 -3.30 -19.06 6.07
C PRO A 138 -2.91 -18.45 4.70
N VAL A 139 -1.62 -18.13 4.56
CA VAL A 139 -1.05 -17.51 3.35
C VAL A 139 -1.35 -18.27 2.06
N ASP A 140 -1.50 -19.59 2.12
CA ASP A 140 -1.76 -20.48 0.99
C ASP A 140 -3.22 -20.50 0.52
N ALA A 141 -4.13 -19.95 1.31
CA ALA A 141 -5.57 -19.92 1.04
C ALA A 141 -6.05 -18.66 0.32
N CYS A 142 -5.29 -17.56 0.36
CA CYS A 142 -5.69 -16.24 -0.13
C CYS A 142 -4.67 -15.64 -1.11
N SER A 143 -5.01 -14.48 -1.69
CA SER A 143 -4.06 -13.69 -2.49
C SER A 143 -3.36 -12.68 -1.60
N VAL A 144 -2.08 -12.41 -1.86
CA VAL A 144 -1.26 -11.56 -1.00
C VAL A 144 -0.42 -10.58 -1.82
N ILE A 145 -0.53 -9.30 -1.47
CA ILE A 145 0.42 -8.27 -1.89
C ILE A 145 1.22 -7.86 -0.67
N LEU A 146 2.53 -8.07 -0.74
CA LEU A 146 3.47 -7.75 0.32
C LEU A 146 4.29 -6.51 -0.06
N SER A 147 4.19 -5.43 0.71
CA SER A 147 5.15 -4.32 0.68
C SER A 147 6.34 -4.66 1.56
N THR A 148 7.57 -4.50 1.05
CA THR A 148 8.78 -4.69 1.85
C THR A 148 9.90 -3.78 1.36
N THR A 149 10.93 -3.62 2.20
CA THR A 149 12.22 -3.08 1.74
C THR A 149 13.02 -4.17 1.03
N PRO A 150 14.07 -3.84 0.25
CA PRO A 150 14.84 -4.81 -0.52
C PRO A 150 15.60 -5.86 0.32
N ARG A 151 15.60 -5.75 1.65
CA ARG A 151 16.28 -6.72 2.52
C ARG A 151 15.53 -8.05 2.52
N SER A 152 16.12 -9.05 1.88
CA SER A 152 15.57 -10.40 1.65
C SER A 152 15.28 -11.19 2.92
N ASP A 153 16.05 -10.95 3.98
CA ASP A 153 16.07 -11.85 5.14
C ASP A 153 14.74 -11.84 5.91
N PHE A 154 14.01 -10.73 5.81
CA PHE A 154 12.74 -10.54 6.49
C PHE A 154 11.53 -11.16 5.78
N ILE A 155 11.68 -11.68 4.55
CA ILE A 155 10.57 -12.23 3.75
C ILE A 155 10.92 -13.58 3.10
N SER A 156 11.84 -14.32 3.70
CA SER A 156 12.41 -15.55 3.15
C SER A 156 11.40 -16.70 3.05
N GLY A 157 10.32 -16.69 3.83
CA GLY A 157 9.25 -17.68 3.73
C GLY A 157 8.36 -17.38 2.53
N PHE A 158 7.84 -16.15 2.44
CA PHE A 158 6.96 -15.73 1.36
C PHE A 158 7.61 -15.83 -0.02
N SER A 159 8.86 -15.43 -0.15
CA SER A 159 9.60 -15.48 -1.43
C SER A 159 9.81 -16.90 -1.98
N LYS A 160 9.71 -17.94 -1.13
CA LYS A 160 9.86 -19.36 -1.50
C LYS A 160 8.53 -20.04 -1.83
N LEU A 161 7.40 -19.33 -1.75
CA LEU A 161 6.09 -19.90 -2.06
C LEU A 161 5.97 -20.32 -3.53
N VAL A 162 5.04 -21.25 -3.79
CA VAL A 162 4.72 -21.73 -5.13
C VAL A 162 3.28 -21.33 -5.51
N PRO A 163 3.08 -20.60 -6.63
CA PRO A 163 4.10 -20.07 -7.53
C PRO A 163 4.93 -18.94 -6.88
N ALA A 164 6.18 -18.79 -7.33
CA ALA A 164 7.09 -17.76 -6.83
C ALA A 164 6.46 -16.36 -6.98
N PRO A 165 6.41 -15.54 -5.91
CA PRO A 165 5.87 -14.19 -6.02
C PRO A 165 6.75 -13.32 -6.94
N PRO A 166 6.22 -12.71 -8.01
CA PRO A 166 6.95 -11.69 -8.76
C PRO A 166 7.27 -10.49 -7.86
N VAL A 167 8.48 -9.95 -8.02
CA VAL A 167 8.94 -8.74 -7.34
C VAL A 167 8.79 -7.55 -8.28
N PHE A 168 8.07 -6.53 -7.82
CA PHE A 168 7.89 -5.25 -8.50
C PHE A 168 8.66 -4.19 -7.75
N TYR A 169 9.66 -3.59 -8.41
CA TYR A 169 10.47 -2.53 -7.82
C TYR A 169 9.83 -1.17 -8.07
N MET A 170 9.54 -0.45 -6.99
CA MET A 170 9.02 0.90 -7.05
C MET A 170 10.16 1.88 -7.37
N PRO A 171 10.07 2.63 -8.49
CA PRO A 171 11.12 3.54 -8.89
C PRO A 171 11.20 4.76 -7.96
N LEU A 172 12.37 5.42 -7.99
CA LEU A 172 12.55 6.75 -7.40
C LEU A 172 11.51 7.74 -7.95
N TRP A 173 11.15 8.75 -7.16
CA TRP A 173 10.32 9.83 -7.65
C TRP A 173 11.13 10.72 -8.59
N THR A 174 10.48 11.12 -9.67
CA THR A 174 11.02 12.12 -10.59
C THR A 174 10.86 13.52 -10.01
N ARG A 175 11.60 14.48 -10.57
CA ARG A 175 11.46 15.89 -10.18
C ARG A 175 10.03 16.38 -10.44
N GLU A 176 9.45 16.00 -11.57
CA GLU A 176 8.10 16.39 -12.00
C GLU A 176 7.04 15.84 -11.04
N GLU A 177 7.19 14.59 -10.58
CA GLU A 177 6.31 14.04 -9.55
C GLU A 177 6.40 14.82 -8.22
N LEU A 178 7.61 15.25 -7.83
CA LEU A 178 7.82 16.02 -6.60
C LEU A 178 7.29 17.45 -6.70
N GLU A 179 7.45 18.10 -7.85
CA GLU A 179 6.90 19.44 -8.13
C GLU A 179 5.38 19.48 -7.94
N VAL A 180 4.69 18.40 -8.31
CA VAL A 180 3.23 18.28 -8.16
C VAL A 180 2.80 18.17 -6.70
N VAL A 181 3.56 17.47 -5.84
CA VAL A 181 3.16 17.21 -4.45
C VAL A 181 3.76 18.19 -3.45
N ALA A 182 4.91 18.80 -3.74
CA ALA A 182 5.61 19.70 -2.83
C ALA A 182 4.76 20.87 -2.30
N PRO A 183 3.85 21.49 -3.09
CA PRO A 183 2.95 22.53 -2.58
C PRO A 183 2.02 22.09 -1.45
N LEU A 184 1.80 20.78 -1.27
CA LEU A 184 1.02 20.24 -0.14
C LEU A 184 1.79 20.28 1.20
N TYR A 185 3.08 20.60 1.15
CA TYR A 185 3.98 20.63 2.30
C TYR A 185 4.54 22.05 2.45
N SER A 186 3.76 22.91 3.11
CA SER A 186 4.04 24.36 3.24
C SER A 186 5.43 24.67 3.81
N ASN A 187 5.94 23.81 4.69
CA ASN A 187 7.25 23.94 5.32
C ASN A 187 8.44 23.66 4.38
N VAL A 188 8.22 22.96 3.25
CA VAL A 188 9.30 22.57 2.31
C VAL A 188 9.08 23.10 0.89
N ALA A 189 7.98 23.80 0.62
CA ALA A 189 7.61 24.29 -0.70
C ALA A 189 8.71 25.13 -1.39
N ASN A 190 9.55 25.82 -0.62
CA ASN A 190 10.65 26.65 -1.14
C ASN A 190 12.03 25.96 -1.15
N ILE A 191 12.15 24.76 -0.55
CA ILE A 191 13.45 24.08 -0.35
C ILE A 191 13.50 22.66 -0.92
N TRP A 192 12.37 22.09 -1.32
CA TRP A 192 12.28 20.71 -1.82
C TRP A 192 13.20 20.47 -3.03
N MET A 193 13.38 21.48 -3.89
CA MET A 193 14.22 21.35 -5.09
C MET A 193 15.69 21.16 -4.71
N ASN A 194 16.22 21.93 -3.75
CA ASN A 194 17.57 21.74 -3.24
C ASN A 194 17.73 20.36 -2.56
N ARG A 195 16.73 19.95 -1.77
CA ARG A 195 16.72 18.63 -1.15
C ARG A 195 16.69 17.50 -2.19
N PHE A 196 15.98 17.66 -3.30
CA PHE A 196 15.97 16.69 -4.38
C PHE A 196 17.35 16.52 -5.02
N GLU A 197 18.07 17.62 -5.29
CA GLU A 197 19.42 17.56 -5.85
C GLU A 197 20.41 16.84 -4.90
N LEU A 198 20.28 17.03 -3.59
CA LEU A 198 21.17 16.45 -2.58
C LEU A 198 20.80 15.01 -2.18
N LEU A 199 19.50 14.74 -1.99
CA LEU A 199 18.98 13.50 -1.39
C LEU A 199 18.36 12.55 -2.44
N GLY A 200 18.18 13.02 -3.66
CA GLY A 200 17.54 12.29 -4.75
C GLY A 200 16.02 12.15 -4.61
N GLY A 201 15.46 11.26 -5.43
CA GLY A 201 14.02 11.05 -5.57
C GLY A 201 13.34 10.22 -4.47
N VAL A 202 13.65 10.44 -3.19
CA VAL A 202 12.98 9.79 -2.07
C VAL A 202 12.07 10.80 -1.35
N PRO A 203 10.74 10.77 -1.57
CA PRO A 203 9.83 11.81 -1.07
C PRO A 203 9.88 12.04 0.41
N ARG A 204 10.06 10.98 1.22
CA ARG A 204 10.19 11.15 2.67
C ARG A 204 11.37 12.07 2.99
N LEU A 205 12.53 11.82 2.39
CA LEU A 205 13.72 12.65 2.62
C LEU A 205 13.55 14.07 2.10
N VAL A 206 12.85 14.25 0.98
CA VAL A 206 12.64 15.56 0.36
C VAL A 206 11.58 16.39 1.10
N LEU A 207 10.47 15.77 1.52
CA LEU A 207 9.26 16.46 1.95
C LEU A 207 9.01 16.45 3.47
N GLU A 208 9.71 15.59 4.21
CA GLU A 208 9.60 15.51 5.68
C GLU A 208 10.16 16.77 6.34
N GLN A 209 9.54 17.22 7.42
CA GLN A 209 10.09 18.33 8.20
C GLN A 209 11.34 17.84 8.94
N THR A 210 12.46 18.54 8.79
CA THR A 210 13.72 18.23 9.47
C THR A 210 14.16 19.41 10.32
N GLU A 211 14.93 19.15 11.38
CA GLU A 211 15.49 20.21 12.24
C GLU A 211 16.57 21.03 11.51
N GLN A 212 17.29 20.39 10.59
CA GLN A 212 18.31 21.00 9.74
C GLN A 212 18.12 20.54 8.29
N ASP A 213 18.38 21.45 7.35
CA ASP A 213 18.41 21.13 5.93
C ASP A 213 19.75 20.53 5.52
N PRO A 214 19.77 19.59 4.56
CA PRO A 214 21.02 19.06 4.02
C PRO A 214 21.80 20.18 3.32
N THR A 215 23.11 20.19 3.55
CA THR A 215 24.06 21.07 2.89
C THR A 215 25.09 20.25 2.11
N TRP A 216 25.79 20.89 1.17
CA TRP A 216 27.00 20.33 0.55
C TRP A 216 28.12 20.12 1.57
#